data_AF-A0A7J6GSH5-F1
#
_entry.id   AF-A0A7J6GSH5-F1
#
_cell.length_a   1.000
_cell.length_b   1.000
_cell.length_c   1.000
_cell.angle_alpha   90.00
_cell.angle_beta   90.00
_cell.angle_gamma   90.00
#
_symmetry.space_group_name_H-M   'P 1'
#
loop_
_entity.id
_entity.type
_entity.pdbx_description
1 polymer ?
#
loop_
_entity_poly.entity_id
_entity_poly.type
_entity_poly.pdbx_seq_one_letter_code
_entity_poly.pdbx_strand_id
1 'polypeptide(L)'
;AGLFFVLPQFLIVHIIAAPEVVEKPGDNSLAKLKHLYTHAKDLSESEVSVSNMLMNQLDALLPSGTQGQQRRRVEGSEQKRKRMKSDSDISRHSPSMRTHIEAYATIKGEQVAAKVNAGDGDKDEWFVVKVTHFDKETKEFEVLDEEPGDDEESTGQRRYKVPLSAIIPFPKKNDPSSAPDFPHGRHVLAVYPGTTALYKATVVNGPRKRKIDDYVLEFDDDEEEDGSLPKREVPFHKVVALPEGHRQ
;
A
#
# COMPACT_ATOMS: atom_id res chain seq x y z
N ALA A 1 -7.86 18.38 14.44
CA ALA A 1 -7.13 17.66 13.38
C ALA A 1 -7.59 18.21 12.05
N GLY A 2 -6.91 19.22 11.51
CA GLY A 2 -7.41 20.00 10.38
C GLY A 2 -6.27 20.57 9.55
N LEU A 3 -5.32 19.72 9.15
CA LEU A 3 -4.20 20.14 8.31
C LEU A 3 -3.83 19.19 7.16
N PHE A 4 -4.52 18.06 6.98
CA PHE A 4 -4.23 17.11 5.88
C PHE A 4 -5.31 17.04 4.78
N PHE A 5 -6.43 17.75 4.92
CA PHE A 5 -7.38 18.02 3.81
C PHE A 5 -7.24 19.45 3.26
N VAL A 6 -6.23 20.17 3.72
CA VAL A 6 -6.10 21.61 3.56
C VAL A 6 -5.29 21.99 2.32
N LEU A 7 -4.47 21.08 1.79
CA LEU A 7 -3.61 21.37 0.64
C LEU A 7 -4.37 21.59 -0.69
N PRO A 8 -5.44 20.85 -1.04
CA PRO A 8 -6.24 21.25 -2.19
C PRO A 8 -7.10 22.48 -1.83
N GLN A 9 -7.69 22.53 -0.63
CA GLN A 9 -8.66 23.58 -0.26
C GLN A 9 -8.05 24.97 -0.04
N PHE A 10 -6.79 25.08 0.36
CA PHE A 10 -6.09 26.37 0.49
C PHE A 10 -5.55 26.87 -0.84
N LEU A 11 -5.16 25.97 -1.76
CA LEU A 11 -4.83 26.36 -3.13
C LEU A 11 -6.07 26.91 -3.86
N ILE A 12 -7.25 26.35 -3.56
CA ILE A 12 -8.55 26.79 -4.08
C ILE A 12 -8.88 28.21 -3.63
N VAL A 13 -8.69 28.56 -2.35
CA VAL A 13 -9.00 29.92 -1.85
C VAL A 13 -7.99 30.96 -2.34
N HIS A 14 -6.70 30.59 -2.49
CA HIS A 14 -5.68 31.52 -3.00
C HIS A 14 -5.82 31.84 -4.49
N ILE A 15 -6.32 30.90 -5.32
CA ILE A 15 -6.52 31.14 -6.75
C ILE A 15 -7.75 32.02 -7.03
N ILE A 16 -8.76 32.00 -6.16
CA ILE A 16 -9.96 32.84 -6.30
C ILE A 16 -9.68 34.31 -5.92
N ALA A 17 -8.59 34.59 -5.19
CA ALA A 17 -8.31 35.89 -4.57
C ALA A 17 -7.29 36.77 -5.31
N ALA A 18 -6.74 36.36 -6.46
CA ALA A 18 -5.80 37.16 -7.24
C ALA A 18 -6.41 37.58 -8.60
N PRO A 19 -6.97 38.79 -8.71
CA PRO A 19 -7.56 39.26 -9.95
C PRO A 19 -6.51 40.00 -10.78
N GLU A 20 -5.53 39.30 -11.37
CA GLU A 20 -4.79 39.83 -12.53
C GLU A 20 -3.85 38.77 -13.12
N VAL A 21 -4.36 37.92 -14.01
CA VAL A 21 -3.51 37.26 -15.00
C VAL A 21 -4.17 37.48 -16.36
N VAL A 22 -3.64 38.47 -17.09
CA VAL A 22 -4.06 38.78 -18.46
C VAL A 22 -3.84 37.55 -19.33
N GLU A 23 -4.93 36.96 -19.84
CA GLU A 23 -4.87 35.96 -20.89
C GLU A 23 -4.35 36.60 -22.19
N LYS A 24 -3.33 35.98 -22.80
CA LYS A 24 -2.90 36.37 -24.16
C LYS A 24 -3.93 35.83 -25.17
N PRO A 25 -4.23 36.57 -26.26
CA PRO A 25 -5.18 36.09 -27.26
C PRO A 25 -4.69 34.76 -27.87
N GLY A 26 -5.49 33.70 -27.70
CA GLY A 26 -5.18 32.33 -28.12
C GLY A 26 -4.82 31.36 -26.99
N ASP A 27 -4.64 31.87 -25.76
CA ASP A 27 -4.37 31.03 -24.59
C ASP A 27 -5.67 30.45 -24.02
N ASN A 28 -5.80 29.12 -24.03
CA ASN A 28 -6.93 28.39 -23.43
C ASN A 28 -6.52 27.70 -22.11
N SER A 29 -5.36 28.06 -21.55
CA SER A 29 -4.82 27.44 -20.34
C SER A 29 -5.76 27.58 -19.15
N LEU A 30 -6.40 28.75 -18.96
CA LEU A 30 -7.31 29.00 -17.85
C LEU A 30 -8.61 28.21 -17.99
N ALA A 31 -9.13 28.10 -19.20
CA ALA A 31 -10.28 27.24 -19.50
C ALA A 31 -9.97 25.75 -19.23
N LYS A 32 -8.80 25.27 -19.65
CA LYS A 32 -8.33 23.90 -19.35
C LYS A 32 -8.13 23.68 -17.86
N LEU A 33 -7.53 24.64 -17.16
CA LEU A 33 -7.31 24.57 -15.72
C LEU A 33 -8.63 24.52 -14.96
N LYS A 34 -9.60 25.36 -15.35
CA LYS A 34 -10.96 25.33 -14.80
C LYS A 34 -11.61 23.97 -15.03
N HIS A 35 -11.49 23.39 -16.22
CA HIS A 35 -12.03 22.07 -16.53
C HIS A 35 -11.40 20.96 -15.68
N LEU A 36 -10.06 20.92 -15.60
CA LEU A 36 -9.33 19.96 -14.77
C LEU A 36 -9.75 20.06 -13.30
N TYR A 37 -9.91 21.30 -12.82
CA TYR A 37 -10.31 21.56 -11.45
C TYR A 37 -11.76 21.12 -11.17
N THR A 38 -12.70 21.44 -12.05
CA THR A 38 -14.08 20.96 -11.94
C THR A 38 -14.15 19.44 -11.97
N HIS A 39 -13.42 18.82 -12.90
CA HIS A 39 -13.37 17.36 -13.00
C HIS A 39 -12.80 16.71 -11.73
N ALA A 40 -11.71 17.26 -11.18
CA ALA A 40 -11.12 16.78 -9.93
C ALA A 40 -12.07 16.94 -8.73
N LYS A 41 -12.84 18.03 -8.69
CA LYS A 41 -13.86 18.26 -7.67
C LYS A 41 -14.97 17.21 -7.76
N ASP A 42 -15.52 16.96 -8.95
CA ASP A 42 -16.59 15.99 -9.15
C ASP A 42 -16.14 14.57 -8.76
N LEU A 43 -14.90 14.19 -9.12
CA LEU A 43 -14.31 12.93 -8.69
C LEU A 43 -14.20 12.84 -7.16
N SER A 44 -13.74 13.89 -6.49
CA SER A 44 -13.64 13.91 -5.02
C SER A 44 -15.02 13.79 -4.34
N GLU A 45 -16.03 14.50 -4.85
CA GLU A 45 -17.40 14.38 -4.33
C GLU A 45 -17.97 12.96 -4.55
N SER A 46 -17.67 12.35 -5.70
CA SER A 46 -18.08 10.98 -6.00
C SER A 46 -17.41 9.97 -5.05
N GLU A 47 -16.12 10.12 -4.77
CA GLU A 47 -15.37 9.26 -3.85
C GLU A 47 -15.95 9.34 -2.43
N VAL A 48 -16.23 10.56 -1.95
CA VAL A 48 -16.87 10.78 -0.64
C VAL A 48 -18.26 10.13 -0.59
N SER A 49 -19.04 10.24 -1.66
CA SER A 49 -20.36 9.60 -1.74
C SER A 49 -20.25 8.07 -1.66
N VAL A 50 -19.34 7.47 -2.42
CA VAL A 50 -19.10 6.01 -2.40
C VAL A 50 -18.62 5.56 -1.03
N SER A 51 -17.69 6.29 -0.42
CA SER A 51 -17.17 5.97 0.91
C SER A 51 -18.28 5.98 1.97
N ASN A 52 -19.13 7.02 1.98
CA ASN A 52 -20.28 7.09 2.88
C ASN A 52 -21.28 5.95 2.64
N MET A 53 -21.52 5.59 1.37
CA MET A 53 -22.40 4.47 1.03
C MET A 53 -21.88 3.14 1.56
N LEU A 54 -20.59 2.86 1.37
CA LEU A 54 -19.94 1.65 1.88
C LEU A 54 -19.95 1.61 3.41
N MET A 55 -19.75 2.75 4.07
CA MET A 55 -19.82 2.83 5.54
C MET A 55 -21.21 2.47 6.07
N ASN A 56 -22.26 2.97 5.43
CA ASN A 56 -23.65 2.61 5.78
C ASN A 56 -23.93 1.11 5.55
N GLN A 57 -23.37 0.51 4.50
CA GLN A 57 -23.48 -0.93 4.26
C GLN A 57 -22.76 -1.74 5.35
N LEU A 58 -21.60 -1.27 5.80
CA LEU A 58 -20.84 -1.90 6.87
C LEU A 58 -21.61 -1.86 8.20
N ASP A 59 -22.21 -0.72 8.55
CA ASP A 59 -23.07 -0.59 9.73
C ASP A 59 -24.30 -1.51 9.67
N ALA A 60 -24.88 -1.72 8.48
CA ALA A 60 -26.01 -2.61 8.28
C ALA A 60 -25.66 -4.10 8.45
N LEU A 61 -24.40 -4.49 8.22
CA LEU A 61 -23.91 -5.86 8.37
C LEU A 61 -23.47 -6.20 9.80
N LEU A 62 -23.30 -5.20 10.68
CA LEU A 62 -23.05 -5.43 12.10
C LEU A 62 -24.39 -5.66 12.82
N PRO A 63 -24.73 -6.88 13.29
CA PRO A 63 -25.96 -7.11 14.02
C PRO A 63 -25.95 -6.27 15.30
N SER A 64 -26.92 -5.36 15.41
CA SER A 64 -27.21 -4.65 16.65
C SER A 64 -27.48 -5.67 17.75
N GLY A 65 -26.55 -5.77 18.72
CA GLY A 65 -26.75 -6.54 19.94
C GLY A 65 -27.98 -6.02 20.70
N THR A 66 -29.06 -6.79 20.61
CA THR A 66 -30.16 -6.94 21.60
C THR A 66 -30.57 -5.70 22.39
N GLN A 67 -31.68 -5.05 22.00
CA GLN A 67 -32.50 -4.29 22.93
C GLN A 67 -33.35 -5.24 23.78
N GLY A 68 -33.22 -5.13 25.11
CA GLY A 68 -34.04 -5.84 26.09
C GLY A 68 -34.41 -4.95 27.27
N GLN A 69 -35.61 -4.37 27.20
CA GLN A 69 -36.50 -3.90 28.27
C GLN A 69 -36.22 -2.62 29.09
N GLN A 70 -37.25 -1.76 29.08
CA GLN A 70 -37.48 -0.60 29.93
C GLN A 70 -37.74 -0.97 31.42
N ARG A 71 -37.26 -0.10 32.32
CA ARG A 71 -37.89 0.42 33.57
C ARG A 71 -36.96 0.32 34.80
N ARG A 72 -36.40 1.46 35.22
CA ARG A 72 -36.82 2.27 36.38
C ARG A 72 -35.82 3.41 36.61
N ARG A 73 -36.37 4.62 36.77
CA ARG A 73 -35.67 5.81 37.30
C ARG A 73 -35.12 5.51 38.70
N VAL A 74 -33.88 5.90 38.97
CA VAL A 74 -33.39 6.29 40.30
C VAL A 74 -32.33 7.38 40.10
N GLU A 75 -32.62 8.57 40.63
CA GLU A 75 -31.64 9.63 40.91
C GLU A 75 -30.58 9.10 41.88
N GLY A 76 -29.31 9.47 41.67
CA GLY A 76 -28.26 9.05 42.60
C GLY A 76 -26.89 9.62 42.28
N SER A 77 -26.61 10.78 42.87
CA SER A 77 -25.35 11.15 43.52
C SER A 77 -24.04 11.17 42.72
N GLU A 78 -23.49 12.38 42.64
CA GLU A 78 -22.08 12.69 42.42
C GLU A 78 -21.14 11.83 43.29
N GLN A 79 -20.07 11.32 42.68
CA GLN A 79 -18.69 11.25 43.21
C GLN A 79 -17.86 10.24 42.40
N LYS A 80 -16.90 10.73 41.59
CA LYS A 80 -15.65 9.98 41.39
C LYS A 80 -14.49 10.90 41.01
N ARG A 81 -13.65 11.18 42.01
CA ARG A 81 -12.30 11.73 41.85
C ARG A 81 -11.40 10.73 41.13
N LYS A 82 -10.40 11.30 40.44
CA LYS A 82 -9.11 10.73 40.03
C LYS A 82 -9.14 9.54 39.05
N ARG A 83 -8.80 9.82 37.79
CA ARG A 83 -7.48 9.49 37.20
C ARG A 83 -7.36 10.25 35.88
N MET A 84 -6.68 11.40 35.89
CA MET A 84 -6.16 11.98 34.66
C MET A 84 -5.24 10.92 34.05
N LYS A 85 -5.67 10.33 32.93
CA LYS A 85 -4.81 9.52 32.08
C LYS A 85 -4.48 10.42 30.91
N SER A 86 -3.23 10.80 30.87
CA SER A 86 -2.54 11.51 29.80
C SER A 86 -3.08 11.10 28.44
N ASP A 87 -3.88 11.98 27.85
CA ASP A 87 -4.19 11.99 26.42
C ASP A 87 -2.99 12.61 25.70
N SER A 88 -1.86 11.89 25.77
CA SER A 88 -0.67 12.20 24.98
C SER A 88 -0.82 11.50 23.63
N ASP A 89 -1.22 12.29 22.65
CA ASP A 89 -0.86 12.13 21.24
C ASP A 89 -1.43 10.90 20.52
N ILE A 90 -2.75 10.73 20.56
CA ILE A 90 -3.43 10.04 19.45
C ILE A 90 -3.37 10.97 18.25
N SER A 91 -2.28 10.82 17.51
CA SER A 91 -1.97 11.51 16.27
C SER A 91 -3.21 11.71 15.41
N ARG A 92 -3.33 12.94 14.88
CA ARG A 92 -4.44 13.56 14.10
C ARG A 92 -4.79 12.85 12.78
N HIS A 93 -4.61 11.54 12.70
CA HIS A 93 -4.87 10.72 11.54
C HIS A 93 -6.38 10.44 11.44
N SER A 94 -6.92 10.58 10.22
CA SER A 94 -8.29 10.19 9.90
C SER A 94 -8.51 8.71 10.27
N PRO A 95 -9.74 8.28 10.58
CA PRO A 95 -10.02 6.88 10.94
C PRO A 95 -9.48 5.89 9.91
N SER A 96 -9.66 6.18 8.61
CA SER A 96 -9.12 5.38 7.51
C SER A 96 -7.58 5.32 7.52
N MET A 97 -6.87 6.45 7.67
CA MET A 97 -5.41 6.44 7.78
C MET A 97 -4.92 5.69 9.02
N ARG A 98 -5.69 5.73 10.12
CA ARG A 98 -5.42 4.97 11.33
C ARG A 98 -5.52 3.46 11.07
N THR A 99 -6.57 3.02 10.38
CA THR A 99 -6.73 1.62 9.96
C THR A 99 -5.59 1.15 9.03
N HIS A 100 -5.18 1.98 8.07
CA HIS A 100 -4.03 1.65 7.20
C HIS A 100 -2.72 1.52 8.00
N ILE A 101 -2.44 2.46 8.91
CA ILE A 101 -1.26 2.40 9.79
C ILE A 101 -1.28 1.16 10.69
N GLU A 102 -2.44 0.76 11.20
CA GLU A 102 -2.60 -0.47 11.99
C GLU A 102 -2.39 -1.72 11.15
N ALA A 103 -2.87 -1.75 9.91
CA ALA A 103 -2.61 -2.85 8.98
C ALA A 103 -1.11 -3.00 8.68
N TYR A 104 -0.39 -1.89 8.47
CA TYR A 104 1.07 -1.90 8.28
C TYR A 104 1.84 -2.30 9.54
N ALA A 105 1.31 -2.01 10.73
CA ALA A 105 1.90 -2.51 11.97
C ALA A 105 1.70 -4.03 12.14
N THR A 106 0.65 -4.60 11.52
CA THR A 106 0.32 -6.03 11.62
C THR A 106 1.25 -6.90 10.79
N ILE A 107 1.81 -6.38 9.69
CA ILE A 107 2.80 -7.10 8.86
C ILE A 107 4.20 -7.18 9.49
N LYS A 108 4.38 -6.70 10.73
CA LYS A 108 5.63 -6.85 11.45
C LYS A 108 5.97 -8.33 11.63
N GLY A 109 7.20 -8.70 11.27
CA GLY A 109 7.70 -10.06 11.30
C GLY A 109 7.34 -10.88 10.06
N GLU A 110 6.55 -10.32 9.14
CA GLU A 110 6.23 -10.97 7.87
C GLU A 110 7.31 -10.70 6.82
N GLN A 111 7.41 -11.62 5.87
CA GLN A 111 8.22 -11.43 4.66
C GLN A 111 7.44 -10.59 3.65
N VAL A 112 8.12 -9.63 3.05
CA VAL A 112 7.60 -8.70 2.04
C VAL A 112 8.66 -8.48 0.97
N ALA A 113 8.24 -8.03 -0.22
CA ALA A 113 9.19 -7.54 -1.21
C ALA A 113 9.52 -6.08 -0.89
N ALA A 114 10.80 -5.74 -0.83
CA ALA A 114 11.27 -4.39 -0.59
C ALA A 114 12.23 -3.92 -1.68
N LYS A 115 12.06 -2.68 -2.12
CA LYS A 115 12.99 -2.01 -3.02
C LYS A 115 14.11 -1.36 -2.22
N VAL A 116 15.32 -1.89 -2.33
CA VAL A 116 16.47 -1.53 -1.47
C VAL A 116 17.31 -0.40 -2.06
N ASN A 117 17.29 -0.19 -3.39
CA ASN A 117 18.13 0.80 -4.08
C ASN A 117 17.33 1.90 -4.79
N ALA A 118 16.37 2.53 -4.08
CA ALA A 118 15.44 3.48 -4.70
C ALA A 118 16.07 4.81 -5.19
N GLY A 119 17.38 5.04 -4.98
CA GLY A 119 18.01 6.35 -5.18
C GLY A 119 19.30 6.40 -6.00
N ASP A 120 19.97 5.27 -6.27
CA ASP A 120 21.36 5.28 -6.77
C ASP A 120 21.61 4.46 -8.05
N GLY A 121 20.59 3.84 -8.66
CA GLY A 121 20.79 2.96 -9.82
C GLY A 121 19.71 3.06 -10.89
N ASP A 122 20.10 2.85 -12.15
CA ASP A 122 19.21 2.70 -13.30
C ASP A 122 18.29 1.46 -13.20
N LYS A 123 18.42 0.64 -12.14
CA LYS A 123 17.73 -0.64 -11.93
C LYS A 123 17.05 -0.68 -10.56
N ASP A 124 15.76 -1.02 -10.56
CA ASP A 124 14.98 -1.25 -9.36
C ASP A 124 15.21 -2.68 -8.84
N GLU A 125 16.05 -2.81 -7.81
CA GLU A 125 16.34 -4.10 -7.18
C GLU A 125 15.38 -4.39 -6.01
N TRP A 126 14.73 -5.55 -6.07
CA TRP A 126 13.74 -6.00 -5.09
C TRP A 126 14.21 -7.25 -4.38
N PHE A 127 14.07 -7.26 -3.05
CA PHE A 127 14.48 -8.39 -2.21
C PHE A 127 13.34 -8.85 -1.31
N VAL A 128 13.33 -10.15 -1.01
CA VAL A 128 12.50 -10.75 0.04
C VAL A 128 13.14 -10.39 1.37
N VAL A 129 12.49 -9.50 2.10
CA VAL A 129 12.97 -9.02 3.40
C VAL A 129 11.92 -9.26 4.47
N LYS A 130 12.36 -9.32 5.73
CA LYS A 130 11.50 -9.42 6.90
C LYS A 130 11.31 -8.05 7.54
N VAL A 131 10.05 -7.67 7.76
CA VAL A 131 9.73 -6.41 8.45
C VAL A 131 10.10 -6.54 9.94
N THR A 132 11.01 -5.70 10.42
CA THR A 132 11.41 -5.69 11.84
C THR A 132 10.70 -4.59 12.61
N HIS A 133 10.51 -3.43 12.01
CA HIS A 133 9.85 -2.29 12.62
C HIS A 133 9.12 -1.43 11.59
N PHE A 134 8.06 -0.76 12.03
CA PHE A 134 7.36 0.25 11.24
C PHE A 134 7.26 1.52 12.07
N ASP A 135 7.88 2.59 11.57
CA ASP A 135 7.81 3.91 12.16
C ASP A 135 6.49 4.57 11.71
N LYS A 136 5.58 4.77 12.66
CA LYS A 136 4.26 5.36 12.39
C LYS A 136 4.33 6.87 12.10
N GLU A 137 5.40 7.53 12.54
CA GLU A 137 5.59 8.97 12.36
C GLU A 137 6.17 9.25 10.97
N THR A 138 7.24 8.56 10.60
CA THR A 138 7.90 8.77 9.29
C THR A 138 7.28 7.93 8.16
N LYS A 139 6.46 6.92 8.50
CA LYS A 139 5.88 5.94 7.57
C LYS A 139 6.93 5.13 6.82
N GLU A 140 8.04 4.85 7.49
CA GLU A 140 9.13 4.04 6.99
C GLU A 140 9.15 2.66 7.65
N PHE A 141 9.55 1.65 6.90
CA PHE A 141 9.79 0.31 7.40
C PHE A 141 11.28 0.09 7.61
N GLU A 142 11.61 -0.47 8.77
CA GLU A 142 12.88 -1.14 8.97
C GLU A 142 12.71 -2.60 8.56
N VAL A 143 13.52 -3.03 7.60
CA VAL A 143 13.47 -4.38 7.03
C VAL A 143 14.84 -5.04 7.10
N LEU A 144 14.82 -6.37 7.16
CA LEU A 144 15.99 -7.23 7.30
C LEU A 144 16.07 -8.16 6.09
N ASP A 145 17.18 -8.12 5.38
CA ASP A 145 17.47 -9.17 4.40
C ASP A 145 17.94 -10.43 5.14
N GLU A 146 17.29 -11.56 4.82
CA GLU A 146 17.57 -12.87 5.43
C GLU A 146 18.51 -13.72 4.55
N GLU A 147 19.10 -13.17 3.48
CA GLU A 147 20.15 -13.86 2.72
C GLU A 147 21.28 -14.31 3.67
N PRO A 148 21.62 -15.61 3.73
CA PRO A 148 22.68 -16.10 4.58
C PRO A 148 24.00 -15.51 4.06
N GLY A 149 24.58 -14.56 4.80
CA GLY A 149 25.91 -14.05 4.51
C GLY A 149 26.91 -15.21 4.48
N ASP A 150 27.60 -15.36 3.36
CA ASP A 150 28.62 -16.40 3.11
C ASP A 150 29.91 -16.18 3.92
N ASP A 151 29.99 -15.08 4.71
CA ASP A 151 31.17 -14.70 5.48
C ASP A 151 30.96 -14.90 6.99
N GLU A 152 31.74 -15.81 7.57
CA GLU A 152 31.75 -16.20 9.00
C GLU A 152 32.10 -15.07 10.01
N GLU A 153 32.25 -13.81 9.62
CA GLU A 153 32.78 -12.75 10.51
C GLU A 153 31.95 -11.46 10.62
N SER A 154 30.75 -11.40 10.04
CA SER A 154 29.82 -10.31 10.35
C SER A 154 28.39 -10.78 10.33
N THR A 155 27.73 -10.62 11.48
CA THR A 155 26.28 -10.73 11.71
C THR A 155 25.45 -10.45 10.45
N GLY A 156 25.23 -11.50 9.64
CA GLY A 156 24.94 -11.43 8.20
C GLY A 156 23.53 -10.99 7.81
N GLN A 157 23.00 -9.98 8.50
CA GLN A 157 21.64 -9.47 8.29
C GLN A 157 21.71 -7.99 7.92
N ARG A 158 21.60 -7.70 6.63
CA ARG A 158 21.58 -6.31 6.14
C ARG A 158 20.24 -5.68 6.52
N ARG A 159 20.29 -4.52 7.20
CA ARG A 159 19.12 -3.76 7.61
C ARG A 159 18.94 -2.55 6.72
N TYR A 160 17.73 -2.37 6.21
CA TYR A 160 17.37 -1.26 5.33
C TYR A 160 16.20 -0.47 5.91
N LYS A 161 16.20 0.83 5.64
CA LYS A 161 15.05 1.71 5.90
C LYS A 161 14.45 2.08 4.56
N VAL A 162 13.19 1.72 4.35
CA VAL A 162 12.51 1.93 3.07
C VAL A 162 11.13 2.57 3.29
N PRO A 163 10.70 3.47 2.40
CA PRO A 163 9.38 4.09 2.51
C PRO A 163 8.27 3.08 2.24
N LEU A 164 7.05 3.39 2.68
CA LEU A 164 5.84 2.60 2.42
C LEU A 164 5.67 2.20 0.94
N SER A 165 6.00 3.10 0.01
CA SER A 165 5.89 2.88 -1.44
C SER A 165 6.87 1.85 -1.99
N ALA A 166 7.93 1.54 -1.25
CA ALA A 166 8.94 0.57 -1.61
C ALA A 166 8.68 -0.81 -0.99
N ILE A 167 7.50 -1.05 -0.38
CA ILE A 167 7.10 -2.32 0.22
C ILE A 167 5.89 -2.90 -0.52
N ILE A 168 5.97 -4.18 -0.86
CA ILE A 168 4.87 -4.96 -1.43
C ILE A 168 4.68 -6.21 -0.56
N PRO A 169 3.55 -6.32 0.17
CA PRO A 169 3.23 -7.53 0.92
C PRO A 169 2.99 -8.73 0.00
N PHE A 170 3.50 -9.90 0.39
CA PHE A 170 3.20 -11.14 -0.32
C PHE A 170 1.79 -11.66 -0.01
N PRO A 171 1.13 -12.33 -0.97
CA PRO A 171 -0.10 -13.07 -0.71
C PRO A 171 0.09 -14.13 0.38
N LYS A 172 -0.94 -14.35 1.20
CA LYS A 172 -0.88 -15.36 2.26
C LYS A 172 -0.94 -16.76 1.67
N LYS A 173 0.03 -17.61 2.03
CA LYS A 173 0.07 -19.03 1.61
C LYS A 173 -1.22 -19.78 1.96
N ASN A 174 -1.82 -19.46 3.10
CA ASN A 174 -3.03 -20.13 3.61
C ASN A 174 -4.34 -19.50 3.11
N ASP A 175 -4.27 -18.38 2.38
CA ASP A 175 -5.43 -17.72 1.79
C ASP A 175 -5.17 -17.36 0.32
N PRO A 176 -5.30 -18.35 -0.60
CA PRO A 176 -5.15 -18.13 -2.03
C PRO A 176 -6.17 -17.15 -2.61
N SER A 177 -7.27 -16.86 -1.90
CA SER A 177 -8.27 -15.89 -2.38
C SER A 177 -7.76 -14.46 -2.27
N SER A 178 -6.83 -14.18 -1.34
CA SER A 178 -6.16 -12.89 -1.21
C SER A 178 -5.14 -12.60 -2.30
N ALA A 179 -4.71 -13.63 -3.05
CA ALA A 179 -3.69 -13.49 -4.07
C ALA A 179 -4.24 -12.77 -5.33
N PRO A 180 -3.48 -11.81 -5.88
CA PRO A 180 -3.78 -11.26 -7.20
C PRO A 180 -3.76 -12.36 -8.26
N ASP A 181 -4.66 -12.25 -9.24
CA ASP A 181 -4.70 -13.14 -10.39
C ASP A 181 -4.07 -12.43 -11.59
N PHE A 182 -2.99 -12.99 -12.12
CA PHE A 182 -2.24 -12.40 -13.23
C PHE A 182 -2.50 -13.17 -14.52
N PRO A 183 -3.11 -12.54 -15.54
CA PRO A 183 -3.38 -13.20 -16.80
C PRO A 183 -2.11 -13.45 -17.62
N HIS A 184 -2.21 -14.35 -18.60
CA HIS A 184 -1.14 -14.59 -19.58
C HIS A 184 -0.65 -13.28 -20.22
N GLY A 185 0.66 -13.13 -20.37
CA GLY A 185 1.33 -11.98 -20.95
C GLY A 185 1.48 -10.80 -19.98
N ARG A 186 0.97 -10.90 -18.74
CA ARG A 186 1.14 -9.83 -17.75
C ARG A 186 2.57 -9.84 -17.21
N HIS A 187 3.18 -8.67 -17.12
CA HIS A 187 4.42 -8.50 -16.37
C HIS A 187 4.16 -8.48 -14.87
N VAL A 188 4.95 -9.24 -14.14
CA VAL A 188 4.90 -9.40 -12.68
C VAL A 188 6.31 -9.28 -12.11
N LEU A 189 6.39 -9.14 -10.79
CA LEU A 189 7.64 -9.26 -10.07
C LEU A 189 7.60 -10.57 -9.29
N ALA A 190 8.61 -11.43 -9.47
CA ALA A 190 8.60 -12.77 -8.91
C ALA A 190 9.95 -13.16 -8.32
N VAL A 191 9.92 -13.92 -7.22
CA VAL A 191 11.14 -14.45 -6.61
C VAL A 191 11.75 -15.50 -7.53
N TYR A 192 13.04 -15.35 -7.86
CA TYR A 192 13.74 -16.34 -8.65
C TYR A 192 13.93 -17.65 -7.85
N PRO A 193 13.70 -18.83 -8.45
CA PRO A 193 13.88 -20.10 -7.75
C PRO A 193 15.30 -20.23 -7.17
N GLY A 194 15.40 -20.43 -5.84
CA GLY A 194 16.68 -20.60 -5.14
C GLY A 194 17.32 -19.31 -4.62
N THR A 195 16.75 -18.13 -4.86
CA THR A 195 17.28 -16.86 -4.36
C THR A 195 16.26 -16.12 -3.48
N THR A 196 16.69 -15.01 -2.88
CA THR A 196 15.86 -14.05 -2.15
C THR A 196 15.57 -12.78 -2.97
N ALA A 197 16.02 -12.69 -4.21
CA ALA A 197 15.79 -11.54 -5.08
C ALA A 197 14.54 -11.74 -5.96
N LEU A 198 13.88 -10.63 -6.27
CA LEU A 198 12.75 -10.62 -7.20
C LEU A 198 13.12 -9.91 -8.50
N TYR A 199 12.68 -10.50 -9.59
CA TYR A 199 12.96 -10.02 -10.95
C TYR A 199 11.65 -9.87 -11.72
N LYS A 200 11.66 -8.97 -12.70
CA LYS A 200 10.58 -8.86 -13.67
C LYS A 200 10.47 -10.15 -14.48
N ALA A 201 9.24 -10.62 -14.61
CA ALA A 201 8.92 -11.80 -15.38
C ALA A 201 7.60 -11.62 -16.12
N THR A 202 7.42 -12.39 -17.19
CA THR A 202 6.20 -12.44 -17.99
C THR A 202 5.44 -13.72 -17.70
N VAL A 203 4.13 -13.60 -17.43
CA VAL A 203 3.28 -14.76 -17.14
C VAL A 203 3.02 -15.54 -18.43
N VAL A 204 3.57 -16.76 -18.52
CA VAL A 204 3.33 -17.69 -19.63
C VAL A 204 2.11 -18.56 -19.37
N ASN A 205 1.88 -18.92 -18.11
CA ASN A 205 0.68 -19.66 -17.75
C ASN A 205 0.28 -19.33 -16.31
N GLY A 206 -0.99 -18.98 -16.13
CA GLY A 206 -1.56 -18.80 -14.82
C GLY A 206 -1.74 -20.14 -14.09
N PRO A 207 -2.09 -20.11 -12.80
CA PRO A 207 -2.38 -21.30 -12.01
C PRO A 207 -3.52 -22.10 -12.65
N ARG A 208 -3.17 -23.22 -13.29
CA ARG A 208 -4.01 -23.89 -14.33
C ARG A 208 -5.36 -24.39 -13.83
N LYS A 209 -5.55 -24.68 -12.52
CA LYS A 209 -6.81 -25.26 -12.01
C LYS A 209 -7.19 -24.82 -10.60
N ARG A 210 -6.22 -24.51 -9.73
CA ARG A 210 -6.46 -24.02 -8.37
C ARG A 210 -5.54 -22.84 -8.12
N LYS A 211 -6.00 -21.80 -7.42
CA LYS A 211 -5.18 -20.63 -7.00
C LYS A 211 -3.94 -20.99 -6.14
N ILE A 212 -3.74 -22.27 -5.84
CA ILE A 212 -2.60 -22.82 -5.11
C ILE A 212 -1.49 -23.29 -6.07
N ASP A 213 -1.81 -23.48 -7.35
CA ASP A 213 -0.87 -23.97 -8.35
C ASP A 213 0.19 -22.89 -8.67
N ASP A 214 1.34 -23.34 -9.17
CA ASP A 214 2.45 -22.47 -9.52
C ASP A 214 2.17 -21.71 -10.82
N TYR A 215 2.65 -20.47 -10.89
CA TYR A 215 2.73 -19.72 -12.13
C TYR A 215 3.89 -20.22 -12.98
N VAL A 216 3.70 -20.31 -14.29
CA VAL A 216 4.79 -20.51 -15.23
C VAL A 216 5.22 -19.15 -15.76
N LEU A 217 6.45 -18.76 -15.46
CA LEU A 217 7.00 -17.44 -15.74
C LEU A 217 8.24 -17.55 -16.65
N GLU A 218 8.42 -16.55 -17.50
CA GLU A 218 9.65 -16.29 -18.25
C GLU A 218 10.31 -15.05 -17.63
N PHE A 219 11.53 -15.20 -17.11
CA PHE A 219 12.26 -14.10 -16.47
C PHE A 219 13.07 -13.33 -17.51
N ASP A 220 12.95 -12.00 -17.53
CA ASP A 220 13.59 -11.16 -18.55
C ASP A 220 15.14 -11.19 -18.47
N ASP A 221 15.73 -11.64 -17.36
CA ASP A 221 17.18 -11.70 -17.12
C ASP A 221 17.83 -13.05 -17.51
N ASP A 222 17.02 -14.07 -17.80
CA ASP A 222 17.47 -15.43 -18.15
C ASP A 222 17.57 -15.62 -19.70
N GLU A 223 17.79 -14.56 -20.48
CA GLU A 223 17.89 -14.69 -21.96
C GLU A 223 19.11 -15.54 -22.35
N GLU A 224 18.83 -16.70 -22.97
CA GLU A 224 19.85 -17.59 -23.48
C GLU A 224 20.45 -17.05 -24.80
N GLU A 225 21.59 -17.61 -25.23
CA GLU A 225 22.30 -17.17 -26.45
C GLU A 225 21.45 -17.31 -27.74
N ASP A 226 20.41 -18.15 -27.71
CA ASP A 226 19.45 -18.32 -28.79
C ASP A 226 18.26 -17.34 -28.74
N GLY A 227 18.21 -16.46 -27.74
CA GLY A 227 17.13 -15.49 -27.50
C GLY A 227 15.89 -16.09 -26.83
N SER A 228 15.96 -17.32 -26.34
CA SER A 228 14.87 -17.95 -25.59
C SER A 228 14.95 -17.65 -24.10
N LEU A 229 13.77 -17.54 -23.46
CA LEU A 229 13.65 -17.41 -22.00
C LEU A 229 13.17 -18.74 -21.41
N PRO A 230 13.88 -19.31 -20.42
CA PRO A 230 13.46 -20.55 -19.79
C PRO A 230 12.20 -20.34 -18.96
N LYS A 231 11.32 -21.34 -19.01
CA LYS A 231 10.08 -21.36 -18.23
C LYS A 231 10.35 -21.87 -16.82
N ARG A 232 10.00 -21.06 -15.82
CA ARG A 232 10.17 -21.39 -14.40
C ARG A 232 8.83 -21.46 -13.69
N GLU A 233 8.67 -22.45 -12.82
CA GLU A 233 7.50 -22.58 -11.96
C GLU A 233 7.73 -21.81 -10.66
N VAL A 234 6.85 -20.87 -10.35
CA VAL A 234 6.93 -20.01 -9.15
C VAL A 234 5.60 -20.03 -8.40
N PRO A 235 5.58 -20.36 -7.10
CA PRO A 235 4.35 -20.36 -6.31
C PRO A 235 3.66 -19.02 -6.27
N PHE A 236 2.33 -19.00 -6.27
CA PHE A 236 1.52 -17.77 -6.28
C PHE A 236 1.89 -16.78 -5.16
N HIS A 237 2.27 -17.28 -3.98
CA HIS A 237 2.64 -16.46 -2.82
C HIS A 237 4.05 -15.86 -2.92
N LYS A 238 4.76 -16.10 -4.03
CA LYS A 238 6.06 -15.49 -4.38
C LYS A 238 5.96 -14.60 -5.62
N VAL A 239 4.74 -14.36 -6.12
CA VAL A 239 4.45 -13.50 -7.28
C VAL A 239 3.66 -12.29 -6.81
N VAL A 240 4.12 -11.10 -7.17
CA VAL A 240 3.47 -9.83 -6.81
C VAL A 240 3.31 -8.93 -8.04
N ALA A 241 2.47 -7.91 -7.91
CA ALA A 241 2.24 -6.97 -8.99
C ALA A 241 3.51 -6.16 -9.25
N LEU A 242 3.83 -5.94 -10.53
CA LEU A 242 4.91 -5.04 -10.91
C LEU A 242 4.49 -3.59 -10.64
N PRO A 243 5.22 -2.83 -9.81
CA PRO A 243 4.90 -1.42 -9.54
C PRO A 243 4.96 -0.55 -10.79
N GLU A 244 4.13 0.48 -10.84
CA GLU A 244 4.16 1.45 -11.92
C GLU A 244 5.50 2.20 -11.94
N GLY A 245 6.13 2.28 -13.11
CA GLY A 245 7.43 2.93 -13.27
C GLY A 245 8.64 2.07 -12.93
N HIS A 246 8.47 0.76 -12.69
CA HIS A 246 9.58 -0.18 -12.52
C HIS A 246 10.55 -0.14 -13.71
N ARG A 247 11.83 0.09 -13.42
CA ARG A 247 12.94 0.11 -14.37
C ARG A 247 13.85 -1.09 -14.10
N GLN A 248 14.05 -1.93 -15.11
CA GLN A 248 14.97 -3.06 -15.06
C GLN A 248 15.76 -3.12 -16.35
#